data_AF-A0AAV6JGK1-F1
#
_entry.id   AF-A0AAV6JGK1-F1
#
_cell.length_a   1.000
_cell.length_b   1.000
_cell.length_c   1.000
_cell.angle_alpha   90.00
_cell.angle_beta   90.00
_cell.angle_gamma   90.00
#
_symmetry.space_group_name_H-M   'P 1'
#
loop_
_entity.id
_entity.type
_entity.pdbx_description
1 polymer ?
#
loop_
_entity_poly.entity_id
_entity_poly.type
_entity_poly.pdbx_seq_one_letter_code
_entity_poly.pdbx_strand_id
1 'polypeptide(L)'
;MDDIARLLCLFLCGTLFFSTSGTTINWVYVRHMEDLNKIKQFDWAGAICKYLLRSTHVEHKDPKEVKGSSILLLYWLCEHSNIPNQESPDSIPRLLKWNIAKLRKALKDVKQLQQLPDEKVKDGTLEQTIEEKVESEFEQHGVQQDLGDKDEVNQHEVKNDEFVDVKQLQQLLDEKIQDGTLEQTIEEKVESEFEQHEVQQDQVQQDAGEKDEGDKVEVAEVENVPDSYSTLEPNTLSGKSLTQEEDECLKKLVDNILDDSKKYAQIEYLEKQMEIEKQSNKDALAVIDELRKEKDSITNDMSAKIERLENDKNQMEIEKESICEPLNDKIAKLKKLVESQDKQIIMLKDVMSKGPLTTMHELKNQNQSSEKDLILIDKVESLEKEKKELELQKLKMQEDNEIVIQSKEHQITTLERALARKIEETEEEMKNQIKNLDKQNKKLCLAKDRYIQTHF
;
A
#
# COMPACT_ATOMS: atom_id res chain seq x y z
N MET A 1 3.69 21.24 -11.54
CA MET A 1 2.38 20.81 -10.99
C MET A 1 2.58 20.00 -9.73
N ASP A 2 3.33 18.89 -9.80
CA ASP A 2 3.51 17.96 -8.66
C ASP A 2 4.10 18.64 -7.42
N ASP A 3 5.12 19.49 -7.54
CA ASP A 3 5.69 20.18 -6.37
C ASP A 3 4.71 21.12 -5.66
N ILE A 4 3.77 21.72 -6.40
CA ILE A 4 2.74 22.58 -5.83
C ILE A 4 1.70 21.73 -5.12
N ALA A 5 1.29 20.61 -5.73
CA ALA A 5 0.39 19.65 -5.10
C ALA A 5 1.00 19.04 -3.82
N ARG A 6 2.29 18.67 -3.83
CA ARG A 6 3.03 18.22 -2.65
C ARG A 6 3.05 19.29 -1.56
N LEU A 7 3.36 20.53 -1.92
CA LEU A 7 3.40 21.65 -1.00
C LEU A 7 2.02 21.95 -0.39
N LEU A 8 0.97 21.88 -1.21
CA LEU A 8 -0.42 22.03 -0.78
C LEU A 8 -0.84 20.89 0.16
N CYS A 9 -0.50 19.64 -0.15
CA CYS A 9 -0.77 18.47 0.70
C CYS A 9 -0.07 18.59 2.05
N LEU A 10 1.21 18.98 2.06
CA LEU A 10 1.96 19.23 3.29
C LEU A 10 1.36 20.37 4.11
N PHE A 11 0.99 21.47 3.45
CA PHE A 11 0.33 22.59 4.09
C PHE A 11 -1.02 22.19 4.72
N LEU A 12 -1.85 21.43 3.99
CA LEU A 12 -3.12 20.92 4.49
C LEU A 12 -2.91 19.97 5.67
N CYS A 13 -1.92 19.09 5.61
CA CYS A 13 -1.60 18.19 6.72
C CYS A 13 -1.11 18.96 7.95
N GLY A 14 -0.23 19.96 7.76
CA GLY A 14 0.21 20.86 8.82
C GLY A 14 -0.96 21.57 9.50
N THR A 15 -1.84 22.16 8.69
CA THR A 15 -2.96 22.98 9.18
C THR A 15 -4.11 22.16 9.77
N LEU A 16 -4.41 20.98 9.22
CA LEU A 16 -5.57 20.18 9.63
C LEU A 16 -5.21 19.07 10.61
N PHE A 17 -4.09 18.39 10.38
CA PHE A 17 -3.72 17.19 11.14
C PHE A 17 -2.68 17.47 12.23
N PHE A 18 -1.88 18.52 12.07
CA PHE A 18 -0.82 18.89 13.01
C PHE A 18 -1.00 20.28 13.61
N SER A 19 -2.25 20.77 13.66
CA SER A 19 -2.60 22.15 14.04
C SER A 19 -2.07 22.63 15.39
N THR A 20 -1.81 21.72 16.33
CA THR A 20 -1.25 22.03 17.66
C THR A 20 0.24 21.72 17.79
N SER A 21 0.88 21.18 16.76
CA SER A 21 2.32 20.83 16.74
C SER A 21 3.23 22.05 16.50
N GLY A 22 2.66 23.25 16.50
CA GLY A 22 3.32 24.46 16.01
C GLY A 22 3.33 24.51 14.48
N THR A 23 4.14 25.41 13.92
CA THR A 23 4.32 25.51 12.48
C THR A 23 5.29 24.45 11.99
N THR A 24 5.32 23.22 12.53
CA THR A 24 6.34 22.23 12.17
C THR A 24 5.77 20.86 11.86
N ILE A 25 6.22 20.25 10.76
CA ILE A 25 5.87 18.89 10.34
C ILE A 25 7.11 18.01 10.44
N ASN A 26 6.98 16.81 11.03
CA ASN A 26 8.08 15.84 11.10
C ASN A 26 8.44 15.34 9.68
N TRP A 27 9.73 15.30 9.37
CA TRP A 27 10.25 14.91 8.05
C TRP A 27 9.78 13.54 7.55
N VAL A 28 9.44 12.61 8.46
CA VAL A 28 8.86 11.30 8.09
C VAL A 28 7.61 11.47 7.23
N TYR A 29 6.74 12.42 7.57
CA TYR A 29 5.54 12.69 6.76
C TYR A 29 5.86 13.36 5.42
N VAL A 30 6.96 14.12 5.35
CA VAL A 30 7.43 14.76 4.12
C VAL A 30 7.88 13.73 3.10
N ARG A 31 8.62 12.70 3.54
CA ARG A 31 9.07 11.59 2.67
C ARG A 31 7.91 10.85 2.02
N HIS A 32 6.83 10.63 2.76
CA HIS A 32 5.64 9.98 2.23
C HIS A 32 4.84 10.83 1.21
N MET A 33 5.15 12.13 1.10
CA MET A 33 4.57 13.02 0.09
C MET A 33 5.49 13.29 -1.09
N GLU A 34 6.72 12.74 -1.12
CA GLU A 34 7.62 12.88 -2.27
C GLU A 34 7.05 12.23 -3.54
N ASP A 35 6.26 11.17 -3.42
CA ASP A 35 5.58 10.55 -4.56
C ASP A 35 4.06 10.63 -4.37
N LEU A 36 3.42 11.56 -5.10
CA LEU A 36 1.97 11.76 -5.05
C LEU A 36 1.19 10.52 -5.52
N ASN A 37 1.80 9.62 -6.29
CA ASN A 37 1.13 8.37 -6.69
C ASN A 37 1.10 7.35 -5.54
N LYS A 38 2.07 7.45 -4.62
CA LYS A 38 2.18 6.60 -3.42
C LYS A 38 1.50 7.20 -2.20
N ILE A 39 1.17 8.49 -2.21
CA ILE A 39 0.51 9.15 -1.08
C ILE A 39 -0.77 8.42 -0.65
N LYS A 40 -1.53 7.86 -1.60
CA LYS A 40 -2.77 7.11 -1.35
C LYS A 40 -2.55 5.73 -0.71
N GLN A 41 -1.33 5.20 -0.78
CA GLN A 41 -0.97 3.89 -0.22
C GLN A 41 -0.61 4.00 1.27
N PHE A 42 -0.28 5.20 1.74
CA PHE A 42 0.05 5.43 3.14
C PHE A 42 -1.23 5.55 3.98
N ASP A 43 -1.28 4.84 5.10
CA ASP A 43 -2.38 4.91 6.07
C ASP A 43 -2.34 6.22 6.88
N TRP A 44 -2.72 7.32 6.21
CA TRP A 44 -2.76 8.65 6.81
C TRP A 44 -3.69 8.68 8.02
N ALA A 45 -4.86 8.06 7.92
CA ALA A 45 -5.82 8.02 9.01
C ALA A 45 -5.23 7.36 10.25
N GLY A 46 -4.60 6.19 10.09
CA GLY A 46 -3.93 5.49 11.19
C GLY A 46 -2.75 6.26 11.76
N ALA A 47 -1.93 6.90 10.91
CA ALA A 47 -0.81 7.72 11.37
C ALA A 47 -1.26 8.93 12.19
N ILE A 48 -2.27 9.67 11.72
CA ILE A 48 -2.84 10.83 12.41
C ILE A 48 -3.46 10.42 13.75
N CYS A 49 -4.25 9.32 13.75
CA CYS A 49 -4.86 8.78 14.96
C CYS A 49 -3.80 8.34 15.99
N LYS A 50 -2.76 7.61 15.56
CA LYS A 50 -1.66 7.18 16.43
C LYS A 50 -0.92 8.38 17.04
N TYR A 51 -0.64 9.41 16.24
CA TYR A 51 0.03 10.62 16.72
C TYR A 51 -0.81 11.35 17.77
N LEU A 52 -2.11 11.54 17.51
CA LEU A 52 -3.04 12.13 18.46
C LEU A 52 -3.16 11.32 19.75
N LEU A 53 -3.39 10.01 19.65
CA LEU A 53 -3.51 9.10 20.80
C LEU A 53 -2.23 9.07 21.66
N ARG A 54 -1.06 9.06 21.01
CA ARG A 54 0.21 9.13 21.72
C ARG A 54 0.34 10.46 22.45
N SER A 55 0.02 11.57 21.80
CA SER A 55 0.13 12.88 22.44
C SER A 55 -0.88 13.05 23.58
N THR A 56 -2.11 12.57 23.44
CA THR A 56 -3.09 12.63 24.53
C THR A 56 -2.67 11.75 25.71
N HIS A 57 -2.06 10.60 25.45
CA HIS A 57 -1.52 9.74 26.52
C HIS A 57 -0.35 10.38 27.26
N VAL A 58 0.58 11.01 26.53
CA VAL A 58 1.75 11.67 27.14
C VAL A 58 1.34 12.95 27.89
N GLU A 59 0.54 13.79 27.25
CA GLU A 59 0.17 15.13 27.73
C GLU A 59 -1.17 15.18 28.49
N HIS A 60 -1.68 14.02 28.95
CA HIS A 60 -2.98 13.93 29.65
C HIS A 60 -3.08 14.84 30.90
N LYS A 61 -1.93 15.25 31.46
CA LYS A 61 -1.86 16.14 32.63
C LYS A 61 -1.86 17.63 32.28
N ASP A 62 -1.46 17.99 31.06
CA ASP A 62 -1.54 19.36 30.55
C ASP A 62 -2.20 19.37 29.16
N PRO A 63 -3.53 19.47 29.10
CA PRO A 63 -4.28 19.44 27.85
C PRO A 63 -3.90 20.53 26.83
N LYS A 64 -3.18 21.57 27.27
CA LYS A 64 -2.71 22.65 26.39
C LYS A 64 -1.58 22.22 25.47
N GLU A 65 -0.89 21.13 25.81
CA GLU A 65 0.25 20.58 25.06
C GLU A 65 -0.15 19.41 24.15
N VAL A 66 -1.44 19.07 24.06
CA VAL A 66 -1.91 17.98 23.18
C VAL A 66 -1.64 18.32 21.71
N LYS A 67 -0.74 17.55 21.10
CA LYS A 67 -0.28 17.64 19.71
C LYS A 67 -1.14 16.78 18.78
N GLY A 68 -1.23 17.19 17.52
CA GLY A 68 -1.95 16.47 16.47
C GLY A 68 -3.35 17.02 16.19
N SER A 69 -4.20 16.19 15.60
CA SER A 69 -5.49 16.64 15.06
C SER A 69 -6.54 16.74 16.16
N SER A 70 -6.47 17.80 16.97
CA SER A 70 -7.43 18.06 18.06
C SER A 70 -8.89 18.17 17.58
N ILE A 71 -9.11 18.51 16.31
CA ILE A 71 -10.42 18.52 15.66
C ILE A 71 -11.07 17.11 15.66
N LEU A 72 -10.27 16.03 15.56
CA LEU A 72 -10.79 14.66 15.65
C LEU A 72 -11.40 14.36 17.02
N LEU A 73 -10.86 14.92 18.11
CA LEU A 73 -11.44 14.76 19.45
C LEU A 73 -12.82 15.42 19.55
N LEU A 74 -13.05 16.52 18.82
CA LEU A 74 -14.35 17.19 18.77
C LEU A 74 -15.37 16.34 18.02
N TYR A 75 -14.98 15.71 16.91
CA TYR A 75 -15.84 14.79 16.17
C TYR A 75 -16.12 13.50 16.96
N TRP A 76 -15.10 12.94 17.61
CA TRP A 76 -15.26 11.81 18.53
C TRP A 76 -16.26 12.12 19.65
N LEU A 77 -16.19 13.33 20.23
CA LEU A 77 -17.16 13.77 21.23
C LEU A 77 -18.58 13.91 20.65
N CYS A 78 -18.75 14.45 19.44
CA CYS A 78 -20.05 14.50 18.76
C CYS A 78 -20.63 13.10 18.50
N GLU A 79 -19.76 12.14 18.24
CA GLU A 79 -20.13 10.78 17.89
C GLU A 79 -20.61 10.01 19.13
N HIS A 80 -19.89 10.16 20.25
CA HIS A 80 -20.17 9.54 21.54
C HIS A 80 -21.09 10.37 22.45
N SER A 81 -21.66 11.46 21.96
CA SER A 81 -22.63 12.26 22.71
C SER A 81 -23.82 12.68 21.87
N ASN A 82 -24.91 13.06 22.54
CA ASN A 82 -26.07 13.71 21.94
C ASN A 82 -26.02 15.24 22.17
N ILE A 83 -24.82 15.81 22.36
CA ILE A 83 -24.67 17.23 22.72
C ILE A 83 -25.08 18.13 21.55
N PRO A 84 -24.50 18.00 20.35
CA PRO A 84 -25.12 18.52 19.13
C PRO A 84 -25.96 17.42 18.48
N ASN A 85 -27.19 17.76 18.09
CA ASN A 85 -27.95 16.93 17.17
C ASN A 85 -27.22 16.83 15.82
N GLN A 86 -27.31 15.67 15.17
CA GLN A 86 -26.86 15.51 13.79
C GLN A 86 -27.69 16.43 12.89
N GLU A 87 -27.03 17.22 12.05
CA GLU A 87 -27.71 18.08 11.06
C GLU A 87 -28.11 17.29 9.82
N SER A 88 -27.31 16.30 9.48
CA SER A 88 -27.49 15.49 8.30
C SER A 88 -27.09 14.03 8.61
N PRO A 89 -27.99 13.24 9.22
CA PRO A 89 -27.68 11.89 9.72
C PRO A 89 -27.18 10.93 8.63
N ASP A 90 -27.59 11.15 7.39
CA ASP A 90 -27.26 10.33 6.22
C ASP A 90 -26.04 10.87 5.44
N SER A 91 -25.36 11.92 5.92
CA SER A 91 -24.20 12.48 5.24
C SER A 91 -22.95 11.63 5.41
N ILE A 92 -22.20 11.52 4.31
CA ILE A 92 -20.95 10.81 4.22
C ILE A 92 -19.92 11.76 3.58
N PRO A 93 -18.71 11.90 4.13
CA PRO A 93 -18.16 11.20 5.31
C PRO A 93 -18.80 11.63 6.65
N ARG A 94 -18.67 10.77 7.68
CA ARG A 94 -19.36 10.90 9.00
C ARG A 94 -19.14 12.24 9.70
N LEU A 95 -17.99 12.89 9.46
CA LEU A 95 -17.68 14.22 10.01
C LEU A 95 -18.58 15.35 9.46
N LEU A 96 -19.31 15.12 8.36
CA LEU A 96 -20.32 16.07 7.86
C LEU A 96 -21.62 16.05 8.66
N LYS A 97 -21.87 15.01 9.47
CA LYS A 97 -23.12 14.86 10.24
C LYS A 97 -23.27 15.93 11.32
N TRP A 98 -22.18 16.57 11.75
CA TRP A 98 -22.18 17.48 12.89
C TRP A 98 -21.57 18.85 12.59
N ASN A 99 -22.20 19.87 13.14
CA ASN A 99 -21.72 21.23 13.12
C ASN A 99 -20.93 21.57 14.38
N ILE A 100 -19.60 21.65 14.25
CA ILE A 100 -18.69 21.93 15.37
C ILE A 100 -18.96 23.30 16.01
N ALA A 101 -19.49 24.28 15.29
CA ALA A 101 -19.87 25.57 15.88
C ALA A 101 -21.05 25.43 16.85
N LYS A 102 -21.98 24.49 16.60
CA LYS A 102 -23.07 24.18 17.54
C LYS A 102 -22.57 23.38 18.74
N LEU A 103 -21.65 22.43 18.54
CA LEU A 103 -20.96 21.74 19.64
C LEU A 103 -20.30 22.76 20.57
N ARG A 104 -19.52 23.69 20.02
CA ARG A 104 -18.85 24.75 20.78
C ARG A 104 -19.83 25.60 21.60
N LYS A 105 -20.98 25.96 21.03
CA LYS A 105 -22.04 26.69 21.75
C LYS A 105 -22.63 25.86 22.89
N ALA A 106 -22.87 24.57 22.66
CA ALA A 106 -23.43 23.66 23.65
C ALA A 106 -22.45 23.35 24.81
N LEU A 107 -21.15 23.36 24.54
CA LEU A 107 -20.10 23.14 25.54
C LEU A 107 -19.66 24.40 26.29
N LYS A 108 -20.16 25.59 25.92
CA LYS A 108 -19.69 26.88 26.45
C LYS A 108 -19.74 26.95 27.98
N ASP A 109 -20.74 26.34 28.58
CA ASP A 109 -20.98 26.36 30.03
C ASP A 109 -20.54 25.05 30.73
N VAL A 110 -19.99 24.09 29.98
CA VAL A 110 -19.51 22.80 30.50
C VAL A 110 -18.04 22.95 30.89
N LYS A 111 -17.75 22.90 32.20
CA LYS A 111 -16.37 23.04 32.70
C LYS A 111 -15.59 21.73 32.67
N GLN A 112 -16.27 20.59 32.81
CA GLN A 112 -15.69 19.26 32.78
C GLN A 112 -16.66 18.30 32.08
N LEU A 113 -16.15 17.42 31.21
CA LEU A 113 -16.99 16.45 30.47
C LEU A 113 -17.70 15.47 31.43
N GLN A 114 -17.15 15.22 32.60
CA GLN A 114 -17.75 14.40 33.67
C GLN A 114 -19.05 14.99 34.25
N GLN A 115 -19.36 16.25 33.93
CA GLN A 115 -20.58 16.94 34.37
C GLN A 115 -21.72 16.80 33.35
N LEU A 116 -21.48 16.11 32.22
CA LEU A 116 -22.52 15.83 31.25
C LEU A 116 -23.49 14.77 31.82
N PRO A 117 -24.81 14.96 31.69
CA PRO A 117 -25.78 13.94 32.06
C PRO A 117 -25.54 12.65 31.26
N ASP A 118 -25.68 11.49 31.90
CA ASP A 118 -25.52 10.18 31.25
C ASP A 118 -26.45 10.02 30.03
N GLU A 119 -27.63 10.63 30.05
CA GLU A 119 -28.58 10.67 28.92
C GLU A 119 -28.01 11.34 27.64
N LYS A 120 -26.97 12.17 27.79
CA LYS A 120 -26.27 12.81 26.68
C LYS A 120 -25.04 12.05 26.22
N VAL A 121 -24.66 10.96 26.89
CA VAL A 121 -23.54 10.11 26.50
C VAL A 121 -24.09 8.87 25.82
N LYS A 122 -23.55 8.51 24.65
CA LYS A 122 -23.90 7.26 23.98
C LYS A 122 -23.01 6.15 24.50
N ASP A 123 -23.59 5.25 25.30
CA ASP A 123 -22.90 4.09 25.91
C ASP A 123 -22.82 2.87 24.97
N GLY A 124 -23.36 2.99 23.75
CA GLY A 124 -23.38 1.93 22.74
C GLY A 124 -22.11 1.89 21.86
N THR A 125 -21.75 0.69 21.39
CA THR A 125 -20.77 0.52 20.31
C THR A 125 -21.29 1.23 19.06
N LEU A 126 -20.44 2.03 18.41
CA LEU A 126 -20.82 2.78 17.22
C LEU A 126 -21.16 1.82 16.08
N GLU A 127 -22.43 1.80 15.67
CA GLU A 127 -22.86 1.07 14.49
C GLU A 127 -22.44 1.82 13.23
N GLN A 128 -21.81 1.12 12.28
CA GLN A 128 -21.56 1.64 10.94
C GLN A 128 -22.86 1.61 10.13
N THR A 129 -23.15 2.69 9.40
CA THR A 129 -24.26 2.68 8.44
C THR A 129 -23.93 1.77 7.26
N ILE A 130 -24.95 1.30 6.55
CA ILE A 130 -24.78 0.43 5.38
C ILE A 130 -23.94 1.16 4.31
N GLU A 131 -24.16 2.45 4.12
CA GLU A 131 -23.41 3.24 3.14
C GLU A 131 -21.94 3.45 3.54
N GLU A 132 -21.64 3.60 4.84
CA GLU A 132 -20.26 3.66 5.34
C GLU A 132 -19.52 2.33 5.12
N LYS A 133 -20.23 1.18 5.22
CA LYS A 133 -19.65 -0.13 4.91
C LYS A 133 -19.32 -0.26 3.43
N VAL A 134 -20.25 0.13 2.55
CA VAL A 134 -20.07 0.07 1.10
C VAL A 134 -18.89 0.93 0.63
N GLU A 135 -18.72 2.13 1.17
CA GLU A 135 -17.58 2.99 0.83
C GLU A 135 -16.25 2.42 1.33
N SER A 136 -16.23 1.87 2.56
CA SER A 136 -15.03 1.22 3.11
C SER A 136 -14.62 -0.05 2.35
N GLU A 137 -15.58 -0.82 1.82
CA GLU A 137 -15.33 -2.00 0.99
C GLU A 137 -14.80 -1.62 -0.41
N PHE A 138 -15.25 -0.48 -0.96
CA PHE A 138 -14.79 0.05 -2.24
C PHE A 138 -13.33 0.53 -2.17
N GLU A 139 -12.93 1.16 -1.07
CA GLU A 139 -11.54 1.58 -0.84
C GLU A 139 -10.60 0.38 -0.61
N GLN A 140 -11.05 -0.67 0.09
CA GLN A 140 -10.23 -1.88 0.34
C GLN A 140 -9.92 -2.67 -0.94
N HIS A 141 -10.80 -2.69 -1.93
CA HIS A 141 -10.54 -3.36 -3.21
C HIS A 141 -9.54 -2.62 -4.11
N GLY A 142 -9.23 -1.34 -3.82
CA GLY A 142 -8.23 -0.55 -4.54
C GLY A 142 -6.85 -0.50 -3.88
N VAL A 143 -6.69 -1.02 -2.66
CA VAL A 143 -5.48 -0.85 -1.80
C VAL A 143 -4.83 -2.18 -1.41
N GLN A 144 -5.24 -3.32 -1.98
CA GLN A 144 -4.49 -4.58 -1.80
C GLN A 144 -3.34 -4.71 -2.80
N GLN A 145 -2.28 -3.93 -2.61
CA GLN A 145 -0.92 -4.35 -2.96
C GLN A 145 0.10 -3.46 -2.25
N ASP A 146 1.02 -4.14 -1.56
CA ASP A 146 2.26 -3.64 -0.98
C ASP A 146 2.18 -2.89 0.36
N LEU A 147 2.28 -3.67 1.45
CA LEU A 147 2.80 -3.19 2.74
C LEU A 147 3.88 -4.18 3.20
N GLY A 148 4.97 -4.24 2.43
CA GLY A 148 6.24 -4.79 2.85
C GLY A 148 7.07 -3.80 3.67
N ASP A 149 6.49 -3.09 4.64
CA ASP A 149 7.26 -2.40 5.68
C ASP A 149 6.44 -2.32 6.97
N LYS A 150 6.48 -3.42 7.72
CA LYS A 150 6.33 -3.32 9.18
C LYS A 150 7.65 -2.83 9.73
N ASP A 151 7.92 -1.55 9.58
CA ASP A 151 8.75 -0.85 10.54
C ASP A 151 7.99 -0.91 11.87
N GLU A 152 8.29 -1.97 12.63
CA GLU A 152 8.42 -1.81 14.06
C GLU A 152 9.20 -0.53 14.28
N VAL A 153 8.52 0.51 14.75
CA VAL A 153 9.15 1.66 15.42
C VAL A 153 9.83 1.10 16.65
N ASN A 154 10.96 0.44 16.42
CA ASN A 154 11.86 -0.01 17.44
C ASN A 154 12.37 1.24 18.13
N GLN A 155 12.14 1.24 19.42
CA GLN A 155 12.50 2.29 20.35
C GLN A 155 14.03 2.40 20.35
N HIS A 156 14.56 3.27 19.50
CA HIS A 156 15.84 3.90 19.72
C HIS A 156 15.64 5.40 19.61
N GLU A 157 16.13 6.13 20.61
CA GLU A 157 16.19 7.58 20.64
C GLU A 157 16.85 8.11 19.36
N VAL A 158 16.06 8.42 18.32
CA VAL A 158 16.53 9.20 17.19
C VAL A 158 16.54 10.65 17.67
N LYS A 159 17.70 11.10 18.14
CA LYS A 159 17.95 12.47 18.62
C LYS A 159 17.95 13.54 17.53
N ASN A 160 17.56 13.21 16.29
CA ASN A 160 17.53 14.14 15.17
C ASN A 160 16.21 14.01 14.42
N ASP A 161 15.13 14.56 14.99
CA ASP A 161 13.92 14.86 14.22
C ASP A 161 14.17 16.19 13.49
N GLU A 162 14.46 16.12 12.19
CA GLU A 162 14.37 17.29 11.32
C GLU A 162 12.89 17.65 11.12
N PHE A 163 12.56 18.92 11.32
CA PHE A 163 11.21 19.45 11.18
C PHE A 163 11.17 20.48 10.06
N VAL A 164 10.08 20.49 9.29
CA VAL A 164 9.84 21.50 8.25
C VAL A 164 8.88 22.56 8.76
N ASP A 165 9.20 23.84 8.61
CA ASP A 165 8.36 24.93 9.07
C ASP A 165 7.19 25.21 8.09
N VAL A 166 5.95 24.99 8.51
CA VAL A 166 4.69 25.31 7.83
C VAL A 166 4.62 26.78 7.40
N LYS A 167 5.23 27.72 8.13
CA LYS A 167 5.32 29.13 7.68
C LYS A 167 6.23 29.29 6.47
N GLN A 168 7.32 28.53 6.41
CA GLN A 168 8.19 28.50 5.23
C GLN A 168 7.46 27.84 4.06
N LEU A 169 6.67 26.78 4.30
CA LEU A 169 5.83 26.18 3.26
C LEU A 169 4.77 27.15 2.74
N GLN A 170 4.13 27.93 3.62
CA GLN A 170 3.18 28.97 3.23
C GLN A 170 3.86 30.07 2.41
N GLN A 171 5.04 30.54 2.84
CA GLN A 171 5.82 31.54 2.08
C GLN A 171 6.24 31.02 0.71
N LEU A 172 6.70 29.78 0.62
CA LEU A 172 7.06 29.15 -0.65
C LEU A 172 5.84 28.94 -1.57
N LEU A 173 4.67 28.66 -0.99
CA LEU A 173 3.42 28.52 -1.73
C LEU A 173 2.96 29.88 -2.26
N ASP A 174 3.02 30.92 -1.41
CA ASP A 174 2.67 32.29 -1.77
C ASP A 174 3.65 32.86 -2.82
N GLU A 175 4.96 32.63 -2.68
CA GLU A 175 5.96 32.99 -3.70
C GLU A 175 5.66 32.31 -5.04
N LYS A 176 5.39 30.99 -5.04
CA LYS A 176 5.05 30.27 -6.28
C LYS A 176 3.72 30.71 -6.92
N ILE A 177 2.81 31.27 -6.14
CA ILE A 177 1.54 31.85 -6.63
C ILE A 177 1.77 33.28 -7.13
N GLN A 178 2.60 34.06 -6.45
CA GLN A 178 2.80 35.49 -6.68
C GLN A 178 3.80 35.79 -7.82
N ASP A 179 4.74 34.89 -8.11
CA ASP A 179 5.69 35.01 -9.24
C ASP A 179 5.03 34.78 -10.62
N GLY A 180 3.70 34.66 -10.69
CA GLY A 180 2.97 34.48 -11.95
C GLY A 180 3.24 33.15 -12.65
N THR A 181 4.11 32.29 -12.09
CA THR A 181 4.51 31.00 -12.67
C THR A 181 3.33 30.05 -12.81
N LEU A 182 2.23 30.21 -12.06
CA LEU A 182 1.05 29.35 -12.21
C LEU A 182 0.23 29.69 -13.46
N GLU A 183 0.03 30.97 -13.77
CA GLU A 183 -0.71 31.42 -14.96
C GLU A 183 0.19 31.40 -16.20
N GLN A 184 1.46 31.83 -16.07
CA GLN A 184 2.45 31.71 -17.13
C GLN A 184 2.83 30.25 -17.42
N THR A 185 3.08 29.34 -16.47
CA THR A 185 3.41 27.94 -16.83
C THR A 185 2.21 27.16 -17.40
N ILE A 186 0.97 27.63 -17.24
CA ILE A 186 -0.20 27.03 -17.90
C ILE A 186 -0.34 27.59 -19.33
N GLU A 187 -0.20 28.90 -19.55
CA GLU A 187 -0.20 29.50 -20.89
C GLU A 187 1.05 29.11 -21.70
N GLU A 188 2.23 29.11 -21.08
CA GLU A 188 3.54 28.78 -21.65
C GLU A 188 3.72 27.26 -21.84
N LYS A 189 2.99 26.37 -21.15
CA LYS A 189 2.91 24.94 -21.56
C LYS A 189 2.00 24.73 -22.76
N VAL A 190 0.93 25.52 -22.88
CA VAL A 190 0.01 25.44 -24.02
C VAL A 190 0.63 26.09 -25.27
N GLU A 191 1.45 27.13 -25.11
CA GLU A 191 2.23 27.75 -26.20
C GLU A 191 3.55 27.02 -26.48
N SER A 192 4.28 26.48 -25.49
CA SER A 192 5.54 25.73 -25.75
C SER A 192 5.32 24.36 -26.39
N GLU A 193 4.17 23.70 -26.20
CA GLU A 193 3.81 22.51 -26.98
C GLU A 193 3.42 22.87 -28.44
N PHE A 194 3.08 24.13 -28.72
CA PHE A 194 2.74 24.63 -30.05
C PHE A 194 3.97 25.21 -30.79
N GLU A 195 4.92 25.84 -30.09
CA GLU A 195 6.11 26.48 -30.67
C GLU A 195 7.37 25.58 -30.69
N GLN A 196 7.48 24.55 -29.83
CA GLN A 196 8.60 23.59 -29.91
C GLN A 196 8.59 22.72 -31.18
N HIS A 197 7.49 22.75 -31.95
CA HIS A 197 7.39 22.08 -33.24
C HIS A 197 7.92 22.92 -34.42
N GLU A 198 8.26 24.20 -34.22
CA GLU A 198 8.63 25.12 -35.30
C GLU A 198 10.04 25.75 -35.18
N VAL A 199 10.73 25.64 -34.03
CA VAL A 199 12.01 26.37 -33.81
C VAL A 199 13.27 25.50 -33.64
N GLN A 200 13.19 24.16 -33.64
CA GLN A 200 14.40 23.29 -33.63
C GLN A 200 15.03 23.04 -35.02
N GLN A 201 14.78 23.89 -36.02
CA GLN A 201 15.32 23.75 -37.38
C GLN A 201 16.61 24.55 -37.68
N ASP A 202 17.07 25.46 -36.82
CA ASP A 202 18.07 26.46 -37.27
C ASP A 202 19.42 26.55 -36.54
N GLN A 203 19.75 25.68 -35.58
CA GLN A 203 21.04 25.81 -34.86
C GLN A 203 21.72 24.50 -34.47
N VAL A 204 22.10 23.67 -35.45
CA VAL A 204 23.26 22.77 -35.29
C VAL A 204 24.00 22.64 -36.64
N GLN A 205 24.53 23.76 -37.13
CA GLN A 205 25.67 23.77 -38.04
C GLN A 205 26.88 24.30 -37.28
N GLN A 206 28.04 23.68 -37.48
CA GLN A 206 29.35 23.92 -36.87
C GLN A 206 29.60 23.15 -35.56
N ASP A 207 30.14 21.93 -35.64
CA ASP A 207 31.58 21.69 -35.45
C ASP A 207 31.93 20.19 -35.60
N ALA A 208 33.17 19.92 -35.99
CA ALA A 208 33.87 18.62 -35.98
C ALA A 208 33.46 17.52 -36.99
N GLY A 209 34.19 17.51 -38.11
CA GLY A 209 34.35 16.33 -38.95
C GLY A 209 35.44 15.36 -38.48
N GLU A 210 35.62 14.36 -39.36
CA GLU A 210 36.73 13.40 -39.51
C GLU A 210 36.68 12.04 -38.77
N LYS A 211 36.83 10.98 -39.60
CA LYS A 211 37.18 9.55 -39.36
C LYS A 211 36.01 8.57 -39.09
N ASP A 212 35.96 7.35 -39.63
CA ASP A 212 36.71 6.60 -40.64
C ASP A 212 35.94 5.29 -40.94
N GLU A 213 36.15 4.75 -42.14
CA GLU A 213 35.97 3.41 -42.73
C GLU A 213 35.10 2.27 -42.11
N GLY A 214 34.33 1.65 -43.02
CA GLY A 214 34.18 0.19 -43.15
C GLY A 214 32.79 -0.38 -42.82
N ASP A 215 32.02 -0.87 -43.79
CA ASP A 215 32.22 -2.16 -44.45
C ASP A 215 31.17 -2.46 -45.54
N LYS A 216 31.60 -3.28 -46.50
CA LYS A 216 30.90 -3.74 -47.71
C LYS A 216 29.74 -4.69 -47.41
N VAL A 217 28.64 -4.60 -48.19
CA VAL A 217 27.91 -5.80 -48.67
C VAL A 217 27.28 -5.58 -50.07
N GLU A 218 27.64 -6.52 -50.95
CA GLU A 218 27.04 -7.07 -52.19
C GLU A 218 25.62 -6.59 -52.58
N VAL A 219 25.41 -5.88 -53.69
CA VAL A 219 25.34 -6.31 -55.12
C VAL A 219 24.37 -7.46 -55.38
N ALA A 220 23.19 -7.14 -55.92
CA ALA A 220 22.35 -8.06 -56.70
C ALA A 220 21.83 -7.36 -57.97
N GLU A 221 22.31 -7.87 -59.09
CA GLU A 221 21.71 -8.05 -60.43
C GLU A 221 20.79 -6.96 -61.02
N VAL A 222 21.38 -6.23 -61.99
CA VAL A 222 20.69 -5.39 -62.97
C VAL A 222 20.31 -6.23 -64.18
N GLU A 223 19.01 -6.27 -64.51
CA GLU A 223 18.50 -6.79 -65.77
C GLU A 223 18.78 -5.85 -66.95
N ASN A 224 19.13 -6.48 -68.08
CA ASN A 224 19.52 -5.92 -69.36
C ASN A 224 18.54 -4.90 -69.95
N VAL A 225 19.06 -3.73 -70.33
CA VAL A 225 18.45 -2.80 -71.29
C VAL A 225 19.36 -2.74 -72.54
N PRO A 226 18.82 -2.68 -73.78
CA PRO A 226 19.61 -2.90 -74.99
C PRO A 226 20.47 -1.70 -75.36
N ASP A 227 21.72 -1.98 -75.72
CA ASP A 227 22.65 -1.06 -76.37
C ASP A 227 22.08 -0.49 -77.67
N SER A 228 21.83 0.83 -77.66
CA SER A 228 21.60 1.64 -78.86
C SER A 228 22.26 3.00 -78.68
N TYR A 229 23.58 3.02 -78.54
CA TYR A 229 24.37 4.23 -78.70
C TYR A 229 24.51 4.55 -80.18
N SER A 230 23.53 5.28 -80.72
CA SER A 230 23.73 6.08 -81.92
C SER A 230 24.72 7.18 -81.60
N THR A 231 25.89 7.10 -82.23
CA THR A 231 26.92 8.13 -82.26
C THR A 231 26.31 9.41 -82.83
N LEU A 232 25.91 10.34 -81.96
CA LEU A 232 25.54 11.69 -82.36
C LEU A 232 26.83 12.46 -82.64
N GLU A 233 27.08 12.70 -83.92
CA GLU A 233 28.10 13.62 -84.40
C GLU A 233 27.91 15.01 -83.75
N PRO A 234 29.01 15.69 -83.38
CA PRO A 234 28.95 17.03 -82.83
C PRO A 234 28.63 18.01 -83.97
N ASN A 235 27.36 18.11 -84.34
CA ASN A 235 26.90 19.13 -85.26
C ASN A 235 27.08 20.49 -84.61
N THR A 236 27.86 21.31 -85.30
CA THR A 236 28.18 22.72 -85.05
C THR A 236 26.92 23.57 -84.89
N LEU A 237 26.36 23.59 -83.68
CA LEU A 237 25.39 24.59 -83.27
C LEU A 237 26.15 25.88 -82.95
N SER A 238 26.22 26.73 -83.97
CA SER A 238 26.64 28.12 -83.91
C SER A 238 25.85 28.88 -82.83
N GLY A 239 26.46 29.01 -81.65
CA GLY A 239 26.49 30.17 -80.76
C GLY A 239 25.38 31.22 -80.86
N LYS A 240 24.12 30.81 -80.85
CA LYS A 240 23.05 31.68 -80.40
C LYS A 240 23.02 31.52 -78.89
N SER A 241 23.56 32.51 -78.19
CA SER A 241 23.40 32.61 -76.73
C SER A 241 21.93 32.41 -76.41
N LEU A 242 21.63 31.43 -75.54
CA LEU A 242 20.31 31.30 -74.95
C LEU A 242 19.88 32.66 -74.44
N THR A 243 18.63 33.00 -74.66
CA THR A 243 18.11 34.24 -74.07
C THR A 243 18.14 34.08 -72.55
N GLN A 244 18.34 35.20 -71.84
CA GLN A 244 18.40 35.21 -70.38
C GLN A 244 17.16 34.55 -69.72
N GLU A 245 16.02 34.60 -70.40
CA GLU A 245 14.77 33.95 -69.98
C GLU A 245 14.83 32.41 -70.03
N GLU A 246 15.50 31.83 -71.03
CA GLU A 246 15.62 30.37 -71.15
C GLU A 246 16.56 29.79 -70.07
N ASP A 247 17.63 30.51 -69.72
CA ASP A 247 18.57 30.12 -68.67
C ASP A 247 17.92 30.20 -67.27
N GLU A 248 17.11 31.23 -67.02
CA GLU A 248 16.36 31.35 -65.77
C GLU A 248 15.28 30.26 -65.63
N CYS A 249 14.65 29.87 -66.75
CA CYS A 249 13.66 28.79 -66.77
C CYS A 249 14.30 27.42 -66.48
N LEU A 250 15.46 27.14 -67.09
CA LEU A 250 16.22 25.91 -66.83
C LEU A 250 16.70 25.83 -65.38
N LYS A 251 17.17 26.94 -64.81
CA LYS A 251 17.59 26.99 -63.41
C LYS A 251 16.44 26.67 -62.46
N LYS A 252 15.27 27.27 -62.66
CA LYS A 252 14.06 26.97 -61.88
C LYS A 252 13.63 25.50 -62.02
N LEU A 253 13.73 24.93 -63.22
CA LEU A 253 13.41 23.52 -63.45
C LEU A 253 14.36 22.59 -62.69
N VAL A 254 15.67 22.87 -62.71
CA VAL A 254 16.68 22.08 -61.98
C VAL A 254 16.48 22.18 -60.47
N ASP A 255 16.21 23.39 -59.95
CA ASP A 255 15.96 23.61 -58.52
C ASP A 255 14.71 22.84 -58.06
N ASN A 256 13.64 22.83 -58.86
CA ASN A 256 12.44 22.04 -58.57
C ASN A 256 12.70 20.53 -58.57
N ILE A 257 13.46 20.02 -59.55
CA ILE A 257 13.81 18.58 -59.61
C ILE A 257 14.65 18.19 -58.39
N LEU A 258 15.58 19.05 -57.97
CA LEU A 258 16.43 18.80 -56.81
C LEU A 258 15.62 18.80 -55.51
N ASP A 259 14.67 19.72 -55.38
CA ASP A 259 13.75 19.79 -54.22
C ASP A 259 12.84 18.55 -54.15
N ASP A 260 12.29 18.13 -55.30
CA ASP A 260 11.50 16.90 -55.38
C ASP A 260 12.34 15.66 -55.02
N SER A 261 13.58 15.56 -55.51
CA SER A 261 14.49 14.46 -55.15
C SER A 261 14.78 14.40 -53.64
N LYS A 262 14.92 15.56 -52.97
CA LYS A 262 15.11 15.62 -51.51
C LYS A 262 13.87 15.16 -50.76
N LYS A 263 12.68 15.57 -51.22
CA LYS A 263 11.41 15.12 -50.65
C LYS A 263 11.24 13.60 -50.76
N TYR A 264 11.58 13.00 -51.90
CA TYR A 264 11.53 11.54 -52.07
C TYR A 264 12.47 10.80 -51.11
N ALA A 265 13.71 11.27 -50.95
CA ALA A 265 14.66 10.68 -50.00
C ALA A 265 14.17 10.81 -48.54
N GLN A 266 13.51 11.93 -48.20
CA GLN A 266 12.91 12.13 -46.88
C GLN A 266 11.74 11.18 -46.62
N ILE A 267 10.88 10.95 -47.62
CA ILE A 267 9.77 10.00 -47.52
C ILE A 267 10.31 8.58 -47.30
N GLU A 268 11.26 8.13 -48.11
CA GLU A 268 11.86 6.79 -47.99
C GLU A 268 12.50 6.57 -46.60
N TYR A 269 13.17 7.60 -46.05
CA TYR A 269 13.71 7.53 -44.70
C TYR A 269 12.62 7.39 -43.63
N LEU A 270 11.56 8.20 -43.71
CA LEU A 270 10.45 8.16 -42.76
C LEU A 270 9.73 6.81 -42.81
N GLU A 271 9.54 6.24 -43.99
CA GLU A 271 8.99 4.89 -44.16
C GLU A 271 9.83 3.83 -43.47
N LYS A 272 11.17 3.90 -43.61
CA LYS A 272 12.09 2.98 -42.94
C LYS A 272 12.05 3.12 -41.42
N GLN A 273 11.96 4.35 -40.90
CA GLN A 273 11.82 4.60 -39.46
C GLN A 273 10.50 4.06 -38.91
N MET A 274 9.41 4.27 -39.64
CA MET A 274 8.09 3.76 -39.27
C MET A 274 8.07 2.22 -39.22
N GLU A 275 8.75 1.54 -40.15
CA GLU A 275 8.81 0.06 -40.12
C GLU A 275 9.67 -0.47 -38.96
N ILE A 276 10.78 0.22 -38.60
CA ILE A 276 11.58 -0.12 -37.42
C ILE A 276 10.75 0.03 -36.14
N GLU A 277 10.03 1.14 -36.00
CA GLU A 277 9.20 1.41 -34.82
C GLU A 277 8.03 0.41 -34.71
N LYS A 278 7.40 0.07 -35.84
CA LYS A 278 6.37 -0.96 -35.90
C LYS A 278 6.89 -2.34 -35.49
N GLN A 279 8.10 -2.71 -35.89
CA GLN A 279 8.73 -3.96 -35.47
C GLN A 279 9.09 -3.93 -33.97
N SER A 280 9.65 -2.82 -33.47
CA SER A 280 9.91 -2.63 -32.05
C SER A 280 8.64 -2.74 -31.19
N ASN A 281 7.54 -2.12 -31.62
CA ASN A 281 6.25 -2.19 -30.95
C ASN A 281 5.68 -3.62 -30.95
N LYS A 282 5.88 -4.37 -32.04
CA LYS A 282 5.50 -5.77 -32.12
C LYS A 282 6.27 -6.64 -31.12
N ASP A 283 7.58 -6.41 -30.98
CA ASP A 283 8.42 -7.14 -30.04
C ASP A 283 8.07 -6.78 -28.58
N ALA A 284 7.80 -5.51 -28.29
CA ALA A 284 7.32 -5.07 -26.98
C ALA A 284 5.98 -5.72 -26.59
N LEU A 285 5.04 -5.84 -27.54
CA LEU A 285 3.76 -6.53 -27.30
C LEU A 285 3.97 -8.03 -26.99
N ALA A 286 4.92 -8.69 -27.66
CA ALA A 286 5.24 -10.09 -27.38
C ALA A 286 5.77 -10.28 -25.95
N VAL A 287 6.64 -9.38 -25.47
CA VAL A 287 7.15 -9.40 -24.10
C VAL A 287 6.03 -9.18 -23.08
N ILE A 288 5.11 -8.24 -23.35
CA ILE A 288 3.95 -7.99 -22.47
C ILE A 288 3.06 -9.24 -22.37
N ASP A 289 2.85 -9.96 -23.46
CA ASP A 289 2.05 -11.18 -23.46
C ASP A 289 2.73 -12.33 -22.71
N GLU A 290 4.06 -12.44 -22.76
CA GLU A 290 4.82 -13.40 -21.92
C GLU A 290 4.71 -13.08 -20.44
N LEU A 291 4.91 -11.81 -20.05
CA LEU A 291 4.76 -11.37 -18.66
C LEU A 291 3.34 -11.59 -18.12
N ARG A 292 2.31 -11.41 -18.95
CA ARG A 292 0.93 -11.73 -18.57
C ARG A 292 0.74 -13.22 -18.29
N LYS A 293 1.28 -14.10 -19.14
CA LYS A 293 1.22 -15.55 -18.92
C LYS A 293 1.93 -15.97 -17.64
N GLU A 294 3.09 -15.38 -17.35
CA GLU A 294 3.83 -15.66 -16.12
C GLU A 294 3.07 -15.19 -14.88
N LYS A 295 2.51 -13.98 -14.92
CA LYS A 295 1.64 -13.45 -13.87
C LYS A 295 0.45 -14.37 -13.60
N ASP A 296 -0.23 -14.83 -14.65
CA ASP A 296 -1.38 -15.74 -14.52
C ASP A 296 -0.96 -17.09 -13.92
N SER A 297 0.20 -17.62 -14.32
CA SER A 297 0.78 -18.84 -13.75
C SER A 297 1.06 -18.69 -12.26
N ILE A 298 1.68 -17.58 -11.84
CA ILE A 298 1.99 -17.29 -10.43
C ILE A 298 0.70 -17.13 -9.62
N THR A 299 -0.30 -16.44 -10.18
CA THR A 299 -1.60 -16.22 -9.54
C THR A 299 -2.33 -17.54 -9.29
N ASN A 300 -2.29 -18.45 -10.27
CA ASN A 300 -2.90 -19.77 -10.15
C ASN A 300 -2.18 -20.64 -9.10
N ASP A 301 -0.85 -20.62 -9.06
CA ASP A 301 -0.08 -21.36 -8.06
C ASP A 301 -0.35 -20.84 -6.63
N MET A 302 -0.38 -19.52 -6.45
CA MET A 302 -0.73 -18.91 -5.16
C MET A 302 -2.16 -19.26 -4.74
N SER A 303 -3.13 -19.20 -5.66
CA SER A 303 -4.53 -19.56 -5.37
C SER A 303 -4.63 -21.02 -4.92
N ALA A 304 -3.95 -21.94 -5.62
CA ALA A 304 -3.92 -23.35 -5.23
C ALA A 304 -3.27 -23.58 -3.86
N LYS A 305 -2.25 -22.79 -3.50
CA LYS A 305 -1.61 -22.86 -2.19
C LYS A 305 -2.53 -22.34 -1.07
N ILE A 306 -3.27 -21.27 -1.31
CA ILE A 306 -4.26 -20.73 -0.37
C ILE A 306 -5.36 -21.79 -0.11
N GLU A 307 -5.89 -22.41 -1.16
CA GLU A 307 -6.92 -23.44 -1.04
C GLU A 307 -6.43 -24.64 -0.21
N ARG A 308 -5.17 -25.08 -0.40
CA ARG A 308 -4.58 -26.14 0.42
C ARG A 308 -4.48 -25.74 1.89
N LEU A 309 -4.02 -24.53 2.19
CA LEU A 309 -3.91 -24.04 3.56
C LEU A 309 -5.28 -23.91 4.24
N GLU A 310 -6.30 -23.51 3.50
CA GLU A 310 -7.67 -23.43 4.01
C GLU A 310 -8.26 -24.81 4.29
N ASN A 311 -8.01 -25.79 3.44
CA ASN A 311 -8.36 -27.19 3.69
C ASN A 311 -7.65 -27.77 4.91
N ASP A 312 -6.34 -27.50 5.06
CA ASP A 312 -5.56 -27.93 6.23
C ASP A 312 -6.09 -27.29 7.53
N LYS A 313 -6.47 -26.00 7.48
CA LYS A 313 -7.09 -25.30 8.60
C LYS A 313 -8.41 -25.95 9.01
N ASN A 314 -9.29 -26.22 8.06
CA ASN A 314 -10.58 -26.86 8.31
C ASN A 314 -10.40 -28.27 8.90
N GLN A 315 -9.42 -29.03 8.39
CA GLN A 315 -9.08 -30.35 8.93
C GLN A 315 -8.60 -30.28 10.40
N MET A 316 -7.73 -29.31 10.72
CA MET A 316 -7.30 -29.08 12.11
C MET A 316 -8.45 -28.70 13.03
N GLU A 317 -9.45 -27.95 12.54
CA GLU A 317 -10.62 -27.55 13.32
C GLU A 317 -11.53 -28.75 13.63
N ILE A 318 -11.73 -29.64 12.64
CA ILE A 318 -12.43 -30.92 12.83
C ILE A 318 -11.70 -31.81 13.85
N GLU A 319 -10.37 -31.92 13.76
CA GLU A 319 -9.57 -32.70 14.71
C GLU A 319 -9.66 -32.13 16.13
N LYS A 320 -9.64 -30.79 16.26
CA LYS A 320 -9.83 -30.10 17.53
C LYS A 320 -11.19 -30.39 18.13
N GLU A 321 -12.27 -30.35 17.35
CA GLU A 321 -13.62 -30.68 17.82
C GLU A 321 -13.71 -32.15 18.28
N SER A 322 -13.14 -33.07 17.48
CA SER A 322 -13.09 -34.50 17.80
C SER A 322 -12.36 -34.79 19.12
N ILE A 323 -11.33 -34.01 19.47
CA ILE A 323 -10.62 -34.13 20.74
C ILE A 323 -11.38 -33.46 21.89
N CYS A 324 -12.02 -32.31 21.64
CA CYS A 324 -12.74 -31.55 22.67
C CYS A 324 -13.97 -32.29 23.20
N GLU A 325 -14.71 -32.99 22.35
CA GLU A 325 -15.96 -33.66 22.72
C GLU A 325 -15.77 -34.76 23.80
N PRO A 326 -14.85 -35.73 23.65
CA PRO A 326 -14.53 -36.69 24.71
C PRO A 326 -14.03 -36.04 26.01
N LEU A 327 -13.33 -34.91 25.89
CA LEU A 327 -12.78 -34.20 27.04
C LEU A 327 -13.89 -33.52 27.84
N ASN A 328 -14.87 -32.91 27.16
CA ASN A 328 -16.06 -32.34 27.76
C ASN A 328 -16.90 -33.42 28.48
N ASP A 329 -17.03 -34.60 27.88
CA ASP A 329 -17.68 -35.75 28.51
C ASP A 329 -16.98 -36.21 29.80
N LYS A 330 -15.63 -36.26 29.78
CA LYS A 330 -14.83 -36.56 30.98
C LYS A 330 -15.03 -35.50 32.05
N ILE A 331 -15.01 -34.22 31.69
CA ILE A 331 -15.26 -33.10 32.61
C ILE A 331 -16.68 -33.20 33.21
N ALA A 332 -17.69 -33.53 32.41
CA ALA A 332 -19.07 -33.68 32.89
C ALA A 332 -19.21 -34.86 33.88
N LYS A 333 -18.55 -35.99 33.62
CA LYS A 333 -18.49 -37.14 34.56
C LYS A 333 -17.81 -36.76 35.87
N LEU A 334 -16.69 -36.03 35.81
CA LEU A 334 -15.98 -35.53 36.99
C LEU A 334 -16.85 -34.56 37.81
N LYS A 335 -17.57 -33.64 37.16
CA LYS A 335 -18.50 -32.73 37.86
C LYS A 335 -19.58 -33.49 38.63
N LYS A 336 -20.22 -34.50 38.01
CA LYS A 336 -21.23 -35.34 38.69
C LYS A 336 -20.65 -36.10 39.88
N LEU A 337 -19.40 -36.57 39.78
CA LEU A 337 -18.73 -37.27 40.87
C LEU A 337 -18.48 -36.32 42.05
N VAL A 338 -17.97 -35.11 41.78
CA VAL A 338 -17.76 -34.06 42.80
C VAL A 338 -19.08 -33.69 43.48
N GLU A 339 -20.15 -33.45 42.73
CA GLU A 339 -21.48 -33.16 43.30
C GLU A 339 -22.01 -34.30 44.18
N SER A 340 -21.75 -35.55 43.80
CA SER A 340 -22.10 -36.71 44.62
C SER A 340 -21.29 -36.77 45.93
N GLN A 341 -20.00 -36.42 45.87
CA GLN A 341 -19.14 -36.37 47.05
C GLN A 341 -19.56 -35.25 47.99
N ASP A 342 -19.87 -34.06 47.47
CA ASP A 342 -20.36 -32.93 48.28
C ASP A 342 -21.64 -33.29 49.04
N LYS A 343 -22.57 -34.02 48.40
CA LYS A 343 -23.77 -34.54 49.07
C LYS A 343 -23.44 -35.50 50.21
N GLN A 344 -22.47 -36.39 50.02
CA GLN A 344 -22.01 -37.31 51.07
C GLN A 344 -21.38 -36.56 52.24
N ILE A 345 -20.55 -35.54 51.97
CA ILE A 345 -19.94 -34.69 52.99
C ILE A 345 -21.00 -33.94 53.81
N ILE A 346 -22.02 -33.38 53.14
CA ILE A 346 -23.13 -32.70 53.81
C ILE A 346 -23.89 -33.66 54.73
N MET A 347 -24.22 -34.88 54.26
CA MET A 347 -24.88 -35.89 55.08
C MET A 347 -24.04 -36.29 56.29
N LEU A 348 -22.73 -36.50 56.13
CA LEU A 348 -21.83 -36.80 57.24
C LEU A 348 -21.77 -35.65 58.26
N LYS A 349 -21.71 -34.39 57.80
CA LYS A 349 -21.75 -33.22 58.68
C LYS A 349 -23.05 -33.14 59.48
N ASP A 350 -24.20 -33.46 58.89
CA ASP A 350 -25.50 -33.48 59.58
C ASP A 350 -25.62 -34.62 60.61
N VAL A 351 -24.97 -35.76 60.37
CA VAL A 351 -24.89 -36.83 61.37
C VAL A 351 -24.01 -36.42 62.55
N MET A 352 -22.86 -35.78 62.29
CA MET A 352 -21.96 -35.31 63.34
C MET A 352 -22.54 -34.16 64.17
N SER A 353 -23.39 -33.30 63.58
CA SER A 353 -24.00 -32.16 64.27
C SER A 353 -25.10 -32.56 65.28
N LYS A 354 -25.68 -33.76 65.17
CA LYS A 354 -26.77 -34.24 66.05
C LYS A 354 -26.33 -34.68 67.44
N GLY A 355 -25.03 -34.65 67.75
CA GLY A 355 -24.48 -34.87 69.08
C GLY A 355 -24.56 -36.33 69.58
N PRO A 356 -23.65 -36.78 70.44
CA PRO A 356 -23.66 -38.14 70.98
C PRO A 356 -24.68 -38.24 72.13
N LEU A 357 -25.94 -38.56 71.84
CA LEU A 357 -26.92 -38.92 72.87
C LEU A 357 -26.91 -40.43 73.10
N THR A 358 -26.06 -40.83 74.06
CA THR A 358 -26.25 -41.91 75.03
C THR A 358 -27.25 -43.03 74.69
N THR A 359 -26.72 -44.20 74.35
CA THR A 359 -27.00 -45.42 75.12
C THR A 359 -25.78 -46.34 75.06
N MET A 360 -25.15 -46.52 76.21
CA MET A 360 -23.89 -47.24 76.44
C MET A 360 -23.98 -48.76 76.19
N HIS A 361 -25.11 -49.27 75.68
CA HIS A 361 -25.35 -50.69 75.46
C HIS A 361 -25.14 -51.17 74.01
N GLU A 362 -24.96 -50.26 73.05
CA GLU A 362 -24.66 -50.60 71.63
C GLU A 362 -23.18 -50.41 71.25
N LEU A 363 -22.35 -49.93 72.18
CA LEU A 363 -20.90 -49.75 72.00
C LEU A 363 -20.10 -51.05 71.86
N LYS A 364 -20.74 -52.22 71.90
CA LYS A 364 -20.10 -53.50 71.58
C LYS A 364 -20.18 -53.88 70.08
N ASN A 365 -21.00 -53.17 69.30
CA ASN A 365 -21.06 -53.31 67.83
C ASN A 365 -20.45 -52.13 67.06
N GLN A 366 -20.12 -51.01 67.74
CA GLN A 366 -19.50 -49.84 67.12
C GLN A 366 -17.98 -49.94 66.90
N ASN A 367 -17.33 -51.00 67.39
CA ASN A 367 -15.91 -51.26 67.09
C ASN A 367 -15.69 -51.77 65.64
N GLN A 368 -16.75 -52.00 64.86
CA GLN A 368 -16.71 -52.25 63.41
C GLN A 368 -17.12 -51.02 62.57
N SER A 369 -17.52 -49.92 63.21
CA SER A 369 -17.92 -48.67 62.52
C SER A 369 -16.75 -47.70 62.37
N SER A 370 -15.83 -47.62 63.34
CA SER A 370 -14.65 -46.75 63.21
C SER A 370 -13.68 -47.21 62.13
N GLU A 371 -13.67 -48.50 61.80
CA GLU A 371 -12.87 -49.05 60.69
C GLU A 371 -13.42 -48.61 59.33
N LYS A 372 -14.75 -48.49 59.19
CA LYS A 372 -15.37 -47.98 57.95
C LYS A 372 -15.16 -46.48 57.76
N ASP A 373 -15.14 -45.72 58.85
CA ASP A 373 -14.88 -44.28 58.80
C ASP A 373 -13.41 -43.99 58.47
N LEU A 374 -12.45 -44.80 58.97
CA LEU A 374 -11.04 -44.71 58.54
C LEU A 374 -10.88 -45.03 57.04
N ILE A 375 -11.55 -46.08 56.54
CA ILE A 375 -11.50 -46.44 55.11
C ILE A 375 -12.09 -45.33 54.22
N LEU A 376 -13.09 -44.59 54.70
CA LEU A 376 -13.66 -43.47 53.96
C LEU A 376 -12.73 -42.26 53.93
N ILE A 377 -12.03 -41.95 55.02
CA ILE A 377 -11.03 -40.87 55.08
C ILE A 377 -9.89 -41.14 54.09
N ASP A 378 -9.31 -42.35 54.13
CA ASP A 378 -8.24 -42.74 53.20
C ASP A 378 -8.69 -42.64 51.73
N LYS A 379 -9.96 -42.96 51.45
CA LYS A 379 -10.53 -42.88 50.10
C LYS A 379 -10.76 -41.45 49.63
N VAL A 380 -11.14 -40.54 50.53
CA VAL A 380 -11.26 -39.10 50.21
C VAL A 380 -9.89 -38.49 49.96
N GLU A 381 -8.89 -38.80 50.79
CA GLU A 381 -7.51 -38.35 50.58
C GLU A 381 -6.93 -38.87 49.26
N SER A 382 -7.20 -40.13 48.91
CA SER A 382 -6.82 -40.71 47.62
C SER A 382 -7.47 -39.97 46.43
N LEU A 383 -8.74 -39.58 46.54
CA LEU A 383 -9.46 -38.88 45.47
C LEU A 383 -9.04 -37.41 45.35
N GLU A 384 -8.74 -36.73 46.46
CA GLU A 384 -8.15 -35.39 46.41
C GLU A 384 -6.77 -35.39 45.75
N LYS A 385 -5.97 -36.44 46.00
CA LYS A 385 -4.68 -36.61 45.34
C LYS A 385 -4.85 -36.81 43.83
N GLU A 386 -5.78 -37.68 43.41
CA GLU A 386 -6.07 -37.92 41.99
C GLU A 386 -6.60 -36.65 41.29
N LYS A 387 -7.46 -35.86 41.95
CA LYS A 387 -7.93 -34.58 41.41
C LYS A 387 -6.79 -33.59 41.18
N LYS A 388 -5.87 -33.45 42.15
CA LYS A 388 -4.70 -32.57 42.00
C LYS A 388 -3.79 -33.02 40.86
N GLU A 389 -3.65 -34.33 40.66
CA GLU A 389 -2.85 -34.90 39.57
C GLU A 389 -3.49 -34.64 38.19
N LEU A 390 -4.82 -34.71 38.09
CA LEU A 390 -5.58 -34.33 36.88
C LEU A 390 -5.50 -32.83 36.57
N GLU A 391 -5.60 -31.96 37.57
CA GLU A 391 -5.42 -30.51 37.38
C GLU A 391 -4.01 -30.18 36.90
N LEU A 392 -2.98 -30.85 37.45
CA LEU A 392 -1.61 -30.71 36.99
C LEU A 392 -1.42 -31.20 35.55
N GLN A 393 -2.04 -32.33 35.18
CA GLN A 393 -1.99 -32.86 33.81
C GLN A 393 -2.66 -31.90 32.80
N LYS A 394 -3.77 -31.27 33.19
CA LYS A 394 -4.45 -30.26 32.36
C LYS A 394 -3.57 -29.02 32.14
N LEU A 395 -2.89 -28.55 33.19
CA LEU A 395 -1.97 -27.41 33.09
C LEU A 395 -0.82 -27.72 32.12
N LYS A 396 -0.24 -28.93 32.23
CA LYS A 396 0.84 -29.37 31.35
C LYS A 396 0.42 -29.46 29.88
N MET A 397 -0.78 -30.00 29.60
CA MET A 397 -1.33 -29.99 28.23
C MET A 397 -1.56 -28.58 27.69
N GLN A 398 -1.93 -27.62 28.55
CA GLN A 398 -2.12 -26.24 28.14
C GLN A 398 -0.78 -25.58 27.78
N GLU A 399 0.27 -25.81 28.57
CA GLU A 399 1.64 -25.37 28.26
C GLU A 399 2.15 -25.99 26.96
N ASP A 400 1.97 -27.30 26.76
CA ASP A 400 2.39 -27.99 25.53
C ASP A 400 1.68 -27.41 24.29
N ASN A 401 0.38 -27.10 24.39
CA ASN A 401 -0.37 -26.47 23.31
C ASN A 401 0.10 -25.03 23.02
N GLU A 402 0.42 -24.26 24.06
CA GLU A 402 0.93 -22.89 23.90
C GLU A 402 2.31 -22.88 23.21
N ILE A 403 3.17 -23.84 23.54
CA ILE A 403 4.45 -24.05 22.84
C ILE A 403 4.24 -24.38 21.36
N VAL A 404 3.26 -25.24 21.03
CA VAL A 404 2.94 -25.59 19.63
C VAL A 404 2.40 -24.36 18.88
N ILE A 405 1.54 -23.56 19.50
CA ILE A 405 1.02 -22.31 18.90
C ILE A 405 2.17 -21.34 18.62
N GLN A 406 3.02 -21.06 19.62
CA GLN A 406 4.18 -20.17 19.47
C GLN A 406 5.15 -20.67 18.38
N SER A 407 5.37 -21.99 18.30
CA SER A 407 6.19 -22.58 17.24
C SER A 407 5.59 -22.38 15.85
N LYS A 408 4.26 -22.48 15.69
CA LYS A 408 3.58 -22.25 14.41
C LYS A 408 3.60 -20.77 14.03
N GLU A 409 3.35 -19.88 14.96
CA GLU A 409 3.45 -18.42 14.76
C GLU A 409 4.85 -18.04 14.27
N HIS A 410 5.90 -18.58 14.91
CA HIS A 410 7.28 -18.35 14.48
C HIS A 410 7.56 -18.84 13.04
N GLN A 411 6.99 -20.00 12.64
CA GLN A 411 7.10 -20.51 11.27
C GLN A 411 6.38 -19.59 10.27
N ILE A 412 5.18 -19.11 10.60
CA ILE A 412 4.42 -18.17 9.77
C ILE A 412 5.23 -16.89 9.57
N THR A 413 5.73 -16.26 10.64
CA THR A 413 6.54 -15.04 10.53
C THR A 413 7.82 -15.26 9.70
N THR A 414 8.44 -16.44 9.80
CA THR A 414 9.61 -16.78 9.00
C THR A 414 9.28 -16.89 7.51
N LEU A 415 8.13 -17.48 7.18
CA LEU A 415 7.64 -17.57 5.79
C LEU A 415 7.25 -16.20 5.24
N GLU A 416 6.58 -15.34 6.03
CA GLU A 416 6.25 -13.96 5.64
C GLU A 416 7.52 -13.17 5.29
N ARG A 417 8.57 -13.24 6.13
CA ARG A 417 9.87 -12.59 5.84
C ARG A 417 10.57 -13.17 4.61
N ALA A 418 10.41 -14.46 4.34
CA ALA A 418 10.98 -15.07 3.14
C ALA A 418 10.24 -14.62 1.88
N LEU A 419 8.91 -14.46 1.96
CA LEU A 419 8.09 -13.94 0.87
C LEU A 419 8.40 -12.47 0.57
N ALA A 420 8.50 -11.63 1.60
CA ALA A 420 8.84 -10.22 1.46
C ALA A 420 10.19 -10.04 0.74
N ARG A 421 11.22 -10.81 1.12
CA ARG A 421 12.52 -10.80 0.43
C ARG A 421 12.43 -11.20 -1.04
N LYS A 422 11.63 -12.21 -1.38
CA LYS A 422 11.43 -12.59 -2.78
C LYS A 422 10.75 -11.50 -3.60
N ILE A 423 9.77 -10.80 -3.01
CA ILE A 423 9.11 -9.66 -3.66
C ILE A 423 10.14 -8.56 -3.93
N GLU A 424 10.93 -8.18 -2.93
CA GLU A 424 11.99 -7.17 -3.07
C GLU A 424 13.03 -7.55 -4.14
N GLU A 425 13.47 -8.81 -4.17
CA GLU A 425 14.37 -9.34 -5.20
C GLU A 425 13.76 -9.20 -6.61
N THR A 426 12.48 -9.55 -6.78
CA THR A 426 11.80 -9.42 -8.09
C THR A 426 11.60 -7.97 -8.50
N GLU A 427 11.31 -7.07 -7.56
CA GLU A 427 11.19 -5.63 -7.85
C GLU A 427 12.52 -5.03 -8.30
N GLU A 428 13.62 -5.41 -7.66
CA GLU A 428 14.94 -4.93 -8.04
C GLU A 428 15.37 -5.48 -9.41
N GLU A 429 15.02 -6.74 -9.72
CA GLU A 429 15.19 -7.31 -11.05
C GLU A 429 14.40 -6.53 -12.12
N MET A 430 13.13 -6.23 -11.86
CA MET A 430 12.30 -5.41 -12.76
C MET A 430 12.87 -3.99 -12.96
N LYS A 431 13.30 -3.32 -11.88
CA LYS A 431 13.95 -1.99 -11.98
C LYS A 431 15.21 -2.04 -12.83
N ASN A 432 16.00 -3.10 -12.72
CA ASN A 432 17.20 -3.29 -13.53
C ASN A 432 16.87 -3.55 -15.00
N GLN A 433 15.82 -4.30 -15.30
CA GLN A 433 15.33 -4.49 -16.67
C GLN A 433 14.85 -3.18 -17.29
N ILE A 434 14.08 -2.36 -16.55
CA ILE A 434 13.64 -1.02 -17.01
C ILE A 434 14.83 -0.12 -17.32
N LYS A 435 15.82 -0.04 -16.42
CA LYS A 435 17.05 0.74 -16.66
C LYS A 435 17.81 0.27 -17.91
N ASN A 436 17.81 -1.03 -18.19
CA ASN A 436 18.46 -1.57 -19.39
C ASN A 436 17.68 -1.18 -20.67
N LEU A 437 16.35 -1.26 -20.63
CA LEU A 437 15.50 -0.80 -21.73
C LEU A 437 15.67 0.69 -22.00
N ASP A 438 15.71 1.54 -20.97
CA ASP A 438 15.98 2.97 -21.13
C ASP A 438 17.35 3.24 -21.79
N LYS A 439 18.37 2.46 -21.41
CA LYS A 439 19.70 2.55 -22.02
C LYS A 439 19.68 2.11 -23.48
N GLN A 440 18.91 1.09 -23.83
CA GLN A 440 18.73 0.64 -25.21
C GLN A 440 17.98 1.69 -26.03
N ASN A 441 16.88 2.25 -25.51
CA ASN A 441 16.13 3.33 -26.14
C ASN A 441 17.02 4.57 -26.38
N LYS A 442 17.82 4.97 -25.39
CA LYS A 442 18.78 6.08 -25.56
C LYS A 442 19.80 5.81 -26.66
N LYS A 443 20.29 4.57 -26.77
CA LYS A 443 21.19 4.17 -27.88
C LYS A 443 20.48 4.21 -29.24
N LEU A 444 19.22 3.77 -29.29
CA LEU A 444 18.41 3.81 -30.51
C LEU A 444 18.16 5.24 -30.96
N CYS A 445 17.80 6.15 -30.04
CA CYS A 445 17.66 7.57 -30.33
C CYS A 445 18.97 8.15 -30.88
N LEU A 446 20.11 7.90 -30.23
CA LEU A 446 21.41 8.35 -30.72
C LEU A 446 21.81 7.75 -32.07
N ALA A 447 21.36 6.54 -32.39
CA ALA A 447 21.57 5.91 -33.69
C ALA A 447 20.67 6.53 -34.76
N LYS A 448 19.42 6.85 -34.41
CA LYS A 448 18.48 7.58 -35.25
C LYS A 448 19.01 8.98 -35.57
N ASP A 449 19.49 9.71 -34.57
CA ASP A 449 20.09 11.03 -34.74
C ASP A 449 21.31 10.98 -35.66
N ARG A 450 22.19 9.98 -35.47
CA ARG A 450 23.35 9.76 -36.37
C ARG A 450 22.95 9.41 -37.79
N TYR A 451 21.90 8.61 -37.97
CA TYR A 451 21.39 8.29 -39.30
C TYR A 451 20.87 9.55 -39.99
N ILE A 452 20.11 10.39 -39.27
CA ILE A 452 19.59 11.65 -39.81
C ILE A 452 20.76 12.53 -40.25
N GLN A 453 21.75 12.73 -39.38
CA GLN A 453 22.94 13.56 -39.66
C GLN A 453 23.79 13.07 -40.83
N THR A 454 23.75 11.78 -41.17
CA THR A 454 24.57 11.22 -42.26
C THR A 454 23.86 11.23 -43.61
N HIS A 455 22.54 11.41 -43.65
CA HIS A 455 21.75 11.24 -44.87
C HIS A 455 20.87 12.46 -45.23
N PHE A 456 20.76 13.45 -44.35
CA PHE A 456 20.11 14.74 -44.59
C PHE A 456 21.09 15.87 -44.26
#